data_AF-A0A3S4K5I9-F1
#
_entry.id   AF-A0A3S4K5I9-F1
#
_cell.length_a   1.000
_cell.length_b   1.000
_cell.length_c   1.000
_cell.angle_alpha   90.00
_cell.angle_beta   90.00
_cell.angle_gamma   90.00
#
_symmetry.space_group_name_H-M   'P 1'
#
loop_
_entity.id
_entity.type
_entity.pdbx_description
1 polymer ?
#
loop_
_entity_poly.entity_id
_entity_poly.type
_entity_poly.pdbx_seq_one_letter_code
_entity_poly.pdbx_strand_id
1 'polypeptide(L)'
;MIKPVTRSSSASNFTPVPRHDYRFGINQPGRWREILNTDSMHYHGSNTGNGGVVHSDEIESHGRQHSLSLTLPPLATIWLNAGGGMTQLAIGEATPHGATYDGHGVNFTPLFPPMRSA
;
A
#
# COMPACT_ATOMS: atom_id res chain seq x y z
N MET A 1 12.56 -12.21 13.70
CA MET A 1 11.94 -12.26 12.36
C MET A 1 11.50 -10.86 11.98
N ILE A 2 12.18 -10.20 11.03
CA ILE A 2 11.85 -8.84 10.59
C ILE A 2 10.67 -8.94 9.62
N LYS A 3 9.53 -8.31 9.94
CA LYS A 3 8.41 -8.22 8.98
C LYS A 3 8.87 -7.40 7.77
N PRO A 4 8.52 -7.78 6.52
CA PRO A 4 8.84 -6.97 5.36
C PRO A 4 8.25 -5.56 5.54
N VAL A 5 9.11 -4.54 5.41
CA VAL A 5 8.68 -3.14 5.43
C VAL A 5 8.01 -2.83 4.10
N THR A 6 6.68 -2.80 4.13
CA THR A 6 5.85 -2.34 3.02
C THR A 6 6.11 -0.86 2.78
N ARG A 7 6.61 -0.48 1.60
CA ARG A 7 6.90 0.92 1.27
C ARG A 7 5.69 1.57 0.62
N SER A 8 5.30 2.74 1.13
CA SER A 8 4.20 3.52 0.58
C SER A 8 4.70 4.86 0.04
N SER A 9 3.96 5.44 -0.88
CA SER A 9 4.20 6.78 -1.41
C SER A 9 2.87 7.45 -1.72
N SER A 10 2.83 8.78 -1.71
CA SER A 10 1.64 9.55 -2.05
C SER A 10 1.97 10.66 -3.04
N ALA A 11 0.98 11.01 -3.85
CA ALA A 11 1.04 12.15 -4.76
C ALA A 11 -0.28 12.91 -4.69
N SER A 12 -0.19 14.24 -4.61
CA SER A 12 -1.35 15.12 -4.49
C SER A 12 -1.38 16.12 -5.64
N ASN A 13 -2.54 16.27 -6.28
CA ASN A 13 -2.82 17.31 -7.24
C ASN A 13 -3.72 18.36 -6.62
N PHE A 14 -3.17 19.52 -6.26
CA PHE A 14 -3.94 20.63 -5.67
C PHE A 14 -4.45 21.65 -6.71
N THR A 15 -4.62 21.22 -7.96
CA THR A 15 -5.19 22.04 -9.04
C THR A 15 -6.41 21.36 -9.65
N PRO A 16 -7.39 22.11 -10.20
CA PRO A 16 -8.59 21.53 -10.81
C PRO A 16 -8.33 20.85 -12.16
N VAL A 17 -7.09 20.86 -12.65
CA VAL A 17 -6.72 20.26 -13.93
C VAL A 17 -6.12 18.87 -13.69
N PRO A 18 -6.66 17.80 -14.30
CA PRO A 18 -6.06 16.46 -14.21
C PRO A 18 -4.68 16.44 -14.87
N ARG A 19 -3.76 15.61 -14.34
CA ARG A 19 -2.45 15.39 -14.93
C ARG A 19 -2.32 13.95 -15.38
N HIS A 20 -2.32 13.73 -16.69
CA HIS A 20 -2.01 12.44 -17.28
C HIS A 20 -0.50 12.28 -17.45
N ASP A 21 -0.04 11.04 -17.46
CA ASP A 21 1.36 10.66 -17.63
C ASP A 21 2.34 11.41 -16.72
N TYR A 22 1.86 11.76 -15.52
CA TYR A 22 2.66 12.47 -14.54
C TYR A 22 3.75 11.55 -13.99
N ARG A 23 4.99 11.93 -14.24
CA ARG A 23 6.16 11.10 -14.00
C ARG A 23 6.62 11.20 -12.55
N PHE A 24 6.32 10.18 -11.75
CA PHE A 24 6.59 10.17 -10.31
C PHE A 24 7.75 9.23 -9.95
N GLY A 25 8.89 9.78 -9.54
CA GLY A 25 10.06 9.00 -9.12
C GLY A 25 9.81 8.14 -7.88
N ILE A 26 10.32 6.90 -7.88
CA ILE A 26 10.11 5.91 -6.82
C ILE A 26 11.41 5.23 -6.38
N ASN A 27 11.41 4.67 -5.16
CA ASN A 27 12.61 4.08 -4.56
C ASN A 27 12.84 2.61 -4.93
N GLN A 28 11.83 1.93 -5.46
CA GLN A 28 11.89 0.51 -5.74
C GLN A 28 11.15 0.23 -7.05
N PRO A 29 11.76 -0.48 -8.00
CA PRO A 29 11.05 -0.94 -9.18
C PRO A 29 9.97 -1.96 -8.82
N GLY A 30 9.08 -2.21 -9.77
CA GLY A 30 8.07 -3.26 -9.70
C GLY A 30 6.64 -2.73 -9.74
N ARG A 31 5.74 -3.47 -9.10
CA ARG A 31 4.29 -3.21 -9.10
C ARG A 31 3.89 -2.35 -7.92
N TRP A 32 3.18 -1.27 -8.20
CA TRP A 32 2.64 -0.35 -7.21
C TRP A 32 1.12 -0.40 -7.25
N ARG A 33 0.51 -0.79 -6.14
CA ARG A 33 -0.94 -0.83 -6.00
C ARG A 33 -1.46 0.53 -5.54
N GLU A 34 -2.45 1.08 -6.23
CA GLU A 34 -3.27 2.19 -5.74
C GLU A 34 -4.14 1.67 -4.60
N ILE A 35 -3.80 2.08 -3.38
CA ILE A 35 -4.49 1.63 -2.16
C ILE A 35 -5.50 2.66 -1.66
N LEU A 36 -5.37 3.92 -2.09
CA LEU A 36 -6.34 4.97 -1.84
C LEU A 36 -6.31 5.96 -3.01
N ASN A 37 -7.48 6.38 -3.43
CA ASN A 37 -7.70 7.45 -4.38
C ASN A 37 -8.87 8.30 -3.87
N THR A 38 -8.59 9.54 -3.47
CA THR A 38 -9.63 10.42 -2.91
C THR A 38 -10.63 10.90 -3.96
N ASP A 39 -10.36 10.71 -5.25
CA ASP A 39 -11.30 10.97 -6.35
C ASP A 39 -12.18 9.75 -6.66
N SER A 40 -12.09 8.65 -5.92
CA SER A 40 -12.96 7.49 -6.13
C SER A 40 -14.44 7.85 -6.07
N MET A 41 -15.28 7.17 -6.86
CA MET A 41 -16.74 7.29 -6.79
C MET A 41 -17.31 6.99 -5.39
N HIS A 42 -16.62 6.17 -4.58
CA HIS A 42 -17.01 5.89 -3.19
C HIS A 42 -16.93 7.14 -2.30
N TYR A 43 -16.10 8.11 -2.68
CA TYR A 43 -15.98 9.41 -2.04
C TYR A 43 -16.67 10.52 -2.84
N HIS A 44 -17.54 10.15 -3.78
CA HIS A 44 -18.23 11.07 -4.69
C HIS A 44 -17.30 11.89 -5.60
N GLY A 45 -16.08 11.39 -5.86
CA GLY A 45 -15.19 11.95 -6.87
C GLY A 45 -15.52 11.49 -8.29
N SER A 46 -14.70 11.90 -9.26
CA SER A 46 -14.89 11.60 -10.69
C SER A 46 -14.52 10.17 -11.08
N ASN A 47 -13.92 9.41 -10.16
CA ASN A 47 -13.38 8.07 -10.34
C ASN A 47 -12.23 7.98 -11.37
N THR A 48 -11.55 9.11 -11.62
CA THR A 48 -10.31 9.13 -12.39
C THR A 48 -9.21 8.49 -11.54
N GLY A 49 -8.36 7.66 -12.14
CA GLY A 49 -7.32 6.95 -11.38
C GLY A 49 -6.44 6.06 -12.25
N ASN A 50 -5.68 5.16 -11.61
CA ASN A 50 -4.62 4.40 -12.29
C ASN A 50 -4.95 2.91 -12.53
N GLY A 51 -6.24 2.53 -12.46
CA GLY A 51 -6.65 1.14 -12.71
C GLY A 51 -6.16 0.13 -11.66
N GLY A 52 -5.86 0.60 -10.44
CA GLY A 52 -5.53 -0.22 -9.28
C GLY A 52 -4.07 -0.66 -9.17
N VAL A 53 -3.34 -0.89 -10.27
CA VAL A 53 -1.90 -1.24 -10.24
C VAL A 53 -1.14 -0.54 -11.37
N VAL A 54 0.00 0.05 -11.04
CA VAL A 54 0.94 0.70 -11.97
C VAL A 54 2.28 -0.01 -11.92
N HIS A 55 2.95 -0.13 -13.07
CA HIS A 55 4.30 -0.70 -13.15
C HIS A 55 5.33 0.43 -13.28
N SER A 56 6.50 0.22 -12.68
CA SER A 56 7.62 1.14 -12.83
C SER A 56 8.31 1.01 -14.16
N ASP A 57 8.77 2.14 -14.70
CA ASP A 57 9.69 2.20 -15.83
C ASP A 57 11.11 2.55 -15.35
N GLU A 58 12.13 2.13 -16.10
CA GLU A 58 13.53 2.57 -15.97
C GLU A 58 13.73 3.97 -16.57
N ILE A 59 12.95 4.93 -16.07
CA ILE A 59 13.02 6.34 -16.49
C ILE A 59 13.28 7.19 -15.25
N GLU A 60 14.34 7.99 -15.28
CA GLU A 60 14.73 8.83 -14.16
C GLU A 60 13.70 9.95 -13.90
N SER A 61 13.35 10.16 -12.62
CA SER A 61 12.54 11.29 -12.17
C SER A 61 12.73 11.55 -10.67
N HIS A 62 12.61 12.80 -10.24
CA HIS A 62 12.75 13.22 -8.84
C HIS A 62 14.03 12.69 -8.15
N GLY A 63 15.14 12.55 -8.90
CA GLY A 63 16.40 12.00 -8.41
C GLY A 63 16.38 10.49 -8.14
N ARG A 64 15.47 9.74 -8.77
CA ARG A 64 15.34 8.29 -8.66
C ARG A 64 15.47 7.63 -10.04
N GLN A 65 16.07 6.44 -10.08
CA GLN A 65 16.33 5.68 -11.31
C GLN A 65 15.05 5.13 -11.97
N HIS A 66 14.03 4.84 -11.16
CA HIS A 66 12.75 4.34 -11.63
C HIS A 66 11.63 5.32 -11.31
N SER A 67 10.55 5.24 -12.08
CA SER A 67 9.40 6.11 -11.95
C SER A 67 8.11 5.43 -12.39
N LEU A 68 6.97 6.02 -12.02
CA LEU A 68 5.64 5.61 -12.47
C LEU A 68 5.08 6.67 -13.43
N SER A 69 4.34 6.24 -14.45
CA SER A 69 3.44 7.12 -15.21
C SER A 69 2.07 7.12 -14.52
N LEU A 70 1.70 8.23 -13.90
CA LEU A 70 0.47 8.32 -13.11
C LEU A 70 -0.54 9.25 -13.78
N THR A 71 -1.81 8.87 -13.74
CA THR A 71 -2.92 9.80 -13.86
C THR A 71 -3.25 10.34 -12.47
N LEU A 72 -3.04 11.65 -12.28
CA LEU A 72 -3.42 12.38 -11.08
C LEU A 72 -4.77 13.08 -11.31
N PRO A 73 -5.83 12.70 -10.57
CA PRO A 73 -7.14 13.35 -10.69
C PRO A 73 -7.10 14.82 -10.24
N PRO A 74 -8.10 15.64 -10.59
CA PRO A 74 -8.18 17.02 -10.10
C PRO A 74 -8.44 17.04 -8.60
N LEU A 75 -7.76 17.95 -7.87
CA LEU A 75 -7.97 18.17 -6.44
C LEU A 75 -7.93 16.90 -5.56
N ALA A 76 -7.11 15.91 -5.93
CA ALA A 76 -7.09 14.60 -5.30
C ALA A 76 -5.70 14.18 -4.81
N THR A 77 -5.68 13.21 -3.89
CA THR A 77 -4.47 12.51 -3.47
C THR A 77 -4.62 11.02 -3.74
N ILE A 78 -3.54 10.44 -4.27
CA ILE A 78 -3.41 8.99 -4.44
C ILE A 78 -2.33 8.46 -3.48
N TRP A 79 -2.60 7.31 -2.86
CA TRP A 79 -1.59 6.53 -2.14
C TRP A 79 -1.30 5.25 -2.89
N LEU A 80 -0.01 4.99 -3.01
CA LEU A 80 0.54 3.84 -3.68
C LEU A 80 1.33 3.00 -2.68
N ASN A 81 1.19 1.70 -2.80
CA ASN A 81 1.93 0.73 -2.03
C ASN A 81 2.77 -0.12 -2.98
N ALA A 82 4.09 -0.13 -2.77
CA ALA A 82 4.96 -1.05 -3.47
C ALA A 82 4.56 -2.47 -3.05
N GLY A 83 4.04 -3.26 -4.00
CA GLY A 83 3.90 -4.69 -3.79
C GLY A 83 5.28 -5.22 -3.51
N GLY A 84 5.58 -5.49 -2.23
CA GLY A 84 6.65 -6.41 -1.88
C GLY A 84 6.40 -7.63 -2.74
N GLY A 85 7.43 -8.10 -3.47
CA GLY A 85 7.30 -9.32 -4.24
C GLY A 85 6.54 -10.32 -3.41
N MET A 86 5.52 -10.94 -3.99
CA MET A 86 4.97 -12.17 -3.44
C MET A 86 6.15 -13.14 -3.44
N THR A 87 7.02 -13.09 -2.44
CA THR A 87 7.63 -14.31 -1.96
C THR A 87 6.43 -15.13 -1.56
N GLN A 88 6.16 -16.15 -2.38
CA GLN A 88 5.34 -17.28 -2.03
C GLN A 88 5.82 -17.79 -0.66
N LEU A 89 5.31 -17.20 0.42
CA LEU A 89 5.47 -17.69 1.77
C LEU A 89 4.12 -18.26 2.11
N ALA A 90 4.07 -19.58 1.92
CA ALA A 90 3.23 -20.56 2.59
C ALA A 90 1.76 -20.17 2.79
N ILE A 91 0.89 -20.96 2.15
CA ILE A 91 -0.40 -21.33 2.72
C ILE A 91 -0.35 -21.39 4.26
N GLY A 92 -0.87 -20.36 4.90
CA GLY A 92 -0.91 -20.22 6.35
C GLY A 92 -1.87 -19.10 6.66
N GLU A 93 -3.07 -19.45 7.10
CA GLU A 93 -4.13 -18.52 7.46
C GLU A 93 -3.59 -17.41 8.37
N ALA A 94 -3.97 -16.17 8.09
CA ALA A 94 -3.64 -15.04 8.93
C ALA A 94 -4.33 -15.19 10.29
N THR A 95 -3.64 -15.72 11.29
CA THR A 95 -4.08 -15.60 12.68
C THR A 95 -3.86 -14.15 13.15
N PRO A 96 -4.85 -13.52 13.81
CA PRO A 96 -4.68 -12.23 14.45
C PRO A 96 -3.50 -12.26 15.43
N HIS A 97 -2.76 -11.15 15.52
CA HIS A 97 -1.56 -11.07 16.36
C HIS A 97 -1.91 -11.38 17.83
N GLY A 98 -1.28 -12.39 18.43
CA GLY A 98 -1.58 -12.88 19.78
C GLY A 98 -2.58 -14.04 19.85
N ALA A 99 -3.04 -14.55 18.71
CA ALA A 99 -3.93 -15.70 18.62
C ALA A 99 -3.22 -16.95 18.09
N THR A 100 -3.43 -18.10 18.75
CA THR A 100 -2.96 -19.42 18.28
C THR A 100 -4.17 -20.30 17.96
N TYR A 101 -4.10 -21.09 16.89
CA TYR A 101 -5.12 -22.10 16.57
C TYR A 101 -4.61 -23.47 17.00
N ASP A 102 -5.37 -24.20 17.80
CA ASP A 102 -4.99 -25.51 18.36
C ASP A 102 -5.65 -26.70 17.62
N GLY A 103 -6.36 -26.45 16.51
CA GLY A 103 -7.13 -27.46 15.79
C GLY A 103 -8.59 -27.59 16.25
N HIS A 104 -8.97 -26.96 17.37
CA HIS A 104 -10.33 -26.97 17.92
C HIS A 104 -10.91 -25.55 18.07
N GLY A 105 -10.06 -24.52 18.09
CA GLY A 105 -10.49 -23.12 18.16
C GLY A 105 -9.33 -22.13 18.21
N VAL A 106 -9.65 -20.84 18.26
CA VAL A 106 -8.68 -19.75 18.35
C VAL A 106 -8.50 -19.35 19.82
N ASN A 107 -7.28 -19.45 20.34
CA ASN A 107 -6.89 -19.07 21.69
C ASN A 107 -6.17 -17.71 21.68
N PHE A 108 -6.53 -16.79 22.58
CA PHE A 108 -5.84 -15.52 22.75
C PHE A 108 -4.91 -15.57 23.96
N THR A 109 -3.62 -15.32 23.77
CA THR A 109 -2.69 -15.21 24.92
C THR A 109 -2.80 -13.79 25.50
N PRO A 110 -3.18 -13.61 26.78
CA PRO A 110 -3.20 -12.28 27.39
C PRO A 110 -1.77 -11.71 27.47
N LEU A 111 -1.59 -10.49 26.98
CA LEU A 111 -0.29 -9.80 26.90
C LEU A 111 0.24 -9.28 28.25
N PHE A 112 -0.41 -9.61 29.36
CA PHE A 112 0.01 -9.19 30.71
C PHE A 112 0.32 -10.42 31.57
N PRO A 113 1.47 -10.45 32.28
CA PRO A 113 1.71 -11.48 33.28
C PRO A 113 0.66 -11.36 34.40
N PRO A 114 0.22 -12.48 35.02
CA PRO A 114 -0.69 -12.40 36.16
C PRO A 114 -0.03 -11.59 37.29
N MET A 115 -0.76 -10.61 37.83
CA MET A 115 -0.31 -9.94 39.05
C MET A 115 -0.15 -10.99 40.15
N ARG A 116 1.03 -11.11 40.75
CA ARG A 116 1.24 -11.93 41.94
C ARG A 116 0.39 -11.33 43.06
N SER A 117 -0.48 -12.14 43.65
CA SER A 117 -1.14 -11.78 44.91
C SER A 117 -0.08 -11.56 45.99
N ALA A 118 -0.19 -10.46 46.73
CA ALA A 118 0.57 -10.23 47.96
C ALA A 118 0.13 -11.19 49.07
#